data_AF-A0A378VXF9-F1
#
_entry.id   AF-A0A378VXF9-F1
#
_cell.length_a   1.000
_cell.length_b   1.000
_cell.length_c   1.000
_cell.angle_alpha   90.00
_cell.angle_beta   90.00
_cell.angle_gamma   90.00
#
_symmetry.space_group_name_H-M   'P 1'
#
loop_
_entity.id
_entity.type
_entity.pdbx_description
1 polymer ?
#
loop_
_entity_poly.entity_id
_entity_poly.type
_entity_poly.pdbx_seq_one_letter_code
_entity_poly.pdbx_strand_id
1 'polypeptide(L)'
;MVTATKLPPPKVFNSELTQCWQALQGGRRVAIYRCLIDITGSLKTAAMLSQLIYWTRVSKEVAERDGWIFKSIAQMEAETGLTVREQRTCKNKLLETNLIQTCRKGVGAALAIKVNLDAIAELIAKSSGTDDQLALTLADLQNTSSLYLENTFLKGLLITETWFLLQAVSTRLYYCRVC
;
A
#
# COMPACT_ATOMS: atom_id res chain seq x y z
N MET A 1 -35.15 -24.47 3.94
CA MET A 1 -36.10 -23.42 3.52
C MET A 1 -35.45 -22.07 3.81
N VAL A 2 -35.01 -21.35 2.77
CA VAL A 2 -34.49 -19.99 2.93
C VAL A 2 -35.72 -19.09 3.07
N THR A 3 -35.93 -18.52 4.25
CA THR A 3 -36.99 -17.54 4.48
C THR A 3 -36.71 -16.32 3.62
N ALA A 4 -37.67 -15.93 2.78
CA ALA A 4 -37.59 -14.69 2.02
C ALA A 4 -37.65 -13.51 3.01
N THR A 5 -36.48 -13.01 3.41
CA THR A 5 -36.38 -11.77 4.19
C THR A 5 -36.86 -10.64 3.30
N LYS A 6 -38.01 -10.06 3.66
CA LYS A 6 -38.56 -8.88 2.99
C LYS A 6 -37.54 -7.75 3.09
N LEU A 7 -37.02 -7.30 1.95
CA LEU A 7 -36.05 -6.20 1.90
C LEU A 7 -36.64 -4.96 2.60
N PRO A 8 -35.86 -4.23 3.41
CA PRO A 8 -36.34 -2.98 4.01
C PRO A 8 -36.70 -1.94 2.94
N PRO A 9 -37.50 -0.93 3.29
CA PRO A 9 -37.86 0.16 2.39
C PRO A 9 -36.61 0.83 1.78
N PRO A 10 -36.64 1.24 0.49
CA PRO A 10 -35.43 1.73 -0.21
C PRO A 10 -34.66 2.83 0.52
N LYS A 11 -35.35 3.74 1.23
CA LYS A 11 -34.70 4.81 2.00
C LYS A 11 -33.84 4.27 3.14
N VAL A 12 -34.38 3.30 3.89
CA VAL A 12 -33.67 2.69 5.03
C VAL A 12 -32.49 1.89 4.52
N PHE A 13 -32.71 1.03 3.53
CA PHE A 13 -31.65 0.24 2.89
C PHE A 13 -30.50 1.12 2.35
N ASN A 14 -30.83 2.21 1.64
CA ASN A 14 -29.82 3.12 1.10
C ASN A 14 -29.05 3.85 2.21
N SER A 15 -29.72 4.21 3.32
CA SER A 15 -29.05 4.85 4.45
C SER A 15 -28.09 3.90 5.18
N GLU A 16 -28.49 2.64 5.36
CA GLU A 16 -27.66 1.59 5.97
C GLU A 16 -26.45 1.27 5.08
N LEU A 17 -26.66 1.13 3.76
CA LEU A 17 -25.58 0.97 2.81
C LEU A 17 -24.59 2.13 2.88
N THR A 18 -25.10 3.37 2.95
CA THR A 18 -24.25 4.57 3.05
C THR A 18 -23.40 4.55 4.31
N GLN A 19 -23.97 4.17 5.46
CA GLN A 19 -23.22 4.03 6.72
C GLN A 19 -22.13 2.95 6.62
N CYS A 20 -22.44 1.79 6.01
CA CYS A 20 -21.46 0.74 5.76
C CYS A 20 -20.31 1.22 4.87
N TRP A 21 -20.62 1.93 3.78
CA TRP A 21 -19.60 2.50 2.89
C TRP A 21 -18.75 3.56 3.60
N GLN A 22 -19.34 4.42 4.42
CA GLN A 22 -18.61 5.39 5.22
C GLN A 22 -17.66 4.71 6.22
N ALA A 23 -18.11 3.65 6.88
CA ALA A 23 -17.26 2.88 7.79
C ALA A 23 -16.07 2.23 7.06
N LEU A 24 -16.29 1.67 5.87
CA LEU A 24 -15.24 1.10 5.03
C LEU A 24 -14.24 2.16 4.55
N GLN A 25 -14.72 3.36 4.18
CA GLN A 25 -13.88 4.46 3.72
C GLN A 25 -13.08 5.11 4.85
N GLY A 26 -13.66 5.21 6.05
CA GLY A 26 -12.98 5.69 7.26
C GLY A 26 -12.01 4.67 7.85
N GLY A 27 -12.15 3.39 7.49
CA GLY A 27 -11.25 2.31 7.89
C GLY A 27 -9.86 2.41 7.26
N ARG A 28 -8.89 1.76 7.91
CA ARG A 28 -7.52 1.71 7.40
C ARG A 28 -7.44 0.72 6.24
N ARG A 29 -6.94 1.20 5.10
CA ARG A 29 -6.79 0.40 3.88
C ARG A 29 -5.35 -0.06 3.74
N VAL A 30 -5.18 -1.32 3.33
CA VAL A 30 -3.88 -1.92 3.06
C VAL A 30 -3.74 -2.11 1.55
N ALA A 31 -2.78 -1.40 0.96
CA ALA A 31 -2.43 -1.62 -0.43
C ALA A 31 -1.28 -2.61 -0.54
N ILE A 32 -1.39 -3.54 -1.48
CA ILE A 32 -0.42 -4.62 -1.67
C ILE A 32 0.02 -4.61 -3.14
N TYR A 33 1.32 -4.59 -3.38
CA TYR A 33 1.87 -4.71 -4.74
C TYR A 33 1.84 -6.17 -5.19
N ARG A 34 1.28 -6.44 -6.38
CA ARG A 34 1.12 -7.81 -6.90
C ARG A 34 2.46 -8.52 -7.08
N CYS A 35 3.47 -7.83 -7.60
CA CYS A 35 4.83 -8.37 -7.78
C CYS A 35 5.47 -8.83 -6.46
N LEU A 36 5.12 -8.19 -5.34
CA LEU A 36 5.62 -8.61 -4.02
C LEU A 36 5.01 -9.95 -3.59
N ILE A 37 3.80 -10.29 -4.05
CA ILE A 37 3.21 -11.61 -3.82
C ILE A 37 4.03 -12.67 -4.56
N ASP A 38 4.51 -12.37 -5.76
CA ASP A 38 5.27 -13.33 -6.57
C ASP A 38 6.64 -13.61 -5.95
N ILE A 39 7.38 -12.57 -5.53
CA ILE A 39 8.71 -12.77 -4.90
C ILE A 39 8.62 -13.32 -3.47
N THR A 40 7.55 -13.03 -2.72
CA THR A 40 7.38 -13.54 -1.35
C THR A 40 6.60 -14.86 -1.29
N GLY A 41 5.91 -15.26 -2.36
CA GLY A 41 5.03 -16.43 -2.41
C GLY A 41 3.92 -16.45 -1.35
N SER A 42 3.52 -15.31 -0.79
CA SER A 42 2.47 -15.23 0.24
C SER A 42 1.85 -13.84 0.31
N LEU A 43 0.52 -13.77 0.21
CA LEU A 43 -0.22 -12.51 0.32
C LEU A 43 0.05 -11.79 1.66
N LYS A 44 0.08 -12.53 2.78
CA LYS A 44 0.32 -11.94 4.11
C LYS A 44 1.74 -11.38 4.23
N THR A 45 2.72 -12.09 3.69
CA THR A 45 4.11 -11.64 3.69
C THR A 45 4.30 -10.44 2.78
N ALA A 46 3.68 -10.43 1.60
CA ALA A 46 3.64 -9.28 0.71
C ALA A 46 2.94 -8.06 1.34
N ALA A 47 1.88 -8.27 2.12
CA ALA A 47 1.20 -7.18 2.83
C ALA A 47 2.12 -6.52 3.87
N MET A 48 2.81 -7.34 4.68
CA MET A 48 3.79 -6.84 5.64
C MET A 48 4.92 -6.07 4.93
N LEU A 49 5.47 -6.62 3.85
CA LEU A 49 6.54 -5.98 3.08
C LEU A 49 6.08 -4.68 2.41
N SER A 50 4.88 -4.64 1.85
CA SER A 50 4.29 -3.44 1.24
C SER A 50 4.19 -2.31 2.26
N GLN A 51 3.77 -2.63 3.50
CA GLN A 51 3.69 -1.65 4.58
C GLN A 51 5.08 -1.15 5.02
N LEU A 52 6.08 -2.03 5.11
CA LEU A 52 7.46 -1.64 5.42
C LEU A 52 8.02 -0.70 4.34
N ILE A 53 7.83 -1.02 3.06
CA ILE A 53 8.23 -0.16 1.92
C ILE A 53 7.53 1.19 1.98
N TYR A 54 6.22 1.21 2.28
CA TYR A 54 5.48 2.45 2.45
C TYR A 54 6.13 3.36 3.50
N TRP A 55 6.43 2.83 4.69
CA TRP A 55 7.11 3.62 5.73
C TRP A 55 8.51 4.06 5.34
N THR A 56 9.29 3.21 4.69
CA THR A 56 10.60 3.59 4.14
C THR A 56 10.49 4.77 3.19
N ARG A 57 9.43 4.78 2.36
CA ARG A 57 9.19 5.83 1.36
C ARG A 57 8.72 7.15 1.97
N VAL A 58 7.77 7.13 2.91
CA VAL A 58 7.08 8.36 3.35
C VAL A 58 7.58 8.93 4.68
N SER A 59 8.31 8.17 5.48
CA SER A 59 8.69 8.59 6.83
C SER A 59 10.05 9.28 6.86
N LYS A 60 10.05 10.57 7.22
CA LYS A 60 11.29 11.34 7.46
C LYS A 60 12.15 10.73 8.56
N GLU A 61 11.53 10.27 9.64
CA GLU A 61 12.24 9.60 10.74
C GLU A 61 12.99 8.35 10.28
N VAL A 62 12.46 7.64 9.28
CA VAL A 62 13.14 6.45 8.76
C VAL A 62 14.39 6.85 7.99
N ALA A 63 14.37 7.96 7.25
CA ALA A 63 15.57 8.51 6.60
C ALA A 63 16.63 8.93 7.63
N GLU A 64 16.23 9.69 8.65
CA GLU A 64 17.10 10.15 9.73
C GLU A 64 17.74 9.00 10.54
N ARG A 65 17.05 7.86 10.59
CA ARG A 65 17.52 6.64 11.27
C ARG A 65 18.19 5.65 10.32
N ASP A 66 18.73 6.10 9.19
CA ASP A 66 19.42 5.23 8.22
C ASP A 66 18.55 4.02 7.80
N GLY A 67 17.29 4.27 7.44
CA GLY A 67 16.35 3.25 6.98
C GLY A 67 15.79 2.32 8.05
N TRP A 68 16.12 2.51 9.34
CA TRP A 68 15.62 1.67 10.42
C TRP A 68 14.22 2.08 10.88
N ILE A 69 13.28 1.15 10.77
CA ILE A 69 11.89 1.28 11.18
C ILE A 69 11.72 0.73 12.60
N PHE A 70 11.15 1.55 13.48
CA PHE A 70 10.80 1.21 14.86
C PHE A 70 9.28 1.22 15.01
N LYS A 71 8.65 0.06 14.85
CA LYS A 71 7.21 -0.11 15.01
C LYS A 71 6.93 -1.31 15.90
N SER A 72 5.95 -1.16 16.80
CA SER A 72 5.53 -2.24 17.68
C SER A 72 4.69 -3.27 16.93
N ILE A 73 4.55 -4.46 17.52
CA ILE A 73 3.66 -5.53 17.01
C ILE A 73 2.22 -5.02 16.91
N ALA A 74 1.75 -4.27 17.92
CA ALA A 74 0.41 -3.70 17.94
C ALA A 74 0.21 -2.62 16.86
N GLN A 75 1.24 -1.80 16.59
CA GLN A 75 1.18 -0.83 15.49
C GLN A 75 1.12 -1.54 14.13
N MET A 76 1.92 -2.59 13.94
CA MET A 76 1.88 -3.41 12.72
C MET A 76 0.50 -4.07 12.55
N GLU A 77 -0.08 -4.62 13.62
CA GLU A 77 -1.41 -5.24 13.60
C GLU A 77 -2.49 -4.21 13.25
N ALA A 78 -2.46 -3.02 13.86
CA ALA A 78 -3.38 -1.93 13.54
C ALA A 78 -3.26 -1.42 12.10
N GLU A 79 -2.10 -1.61 11.46
CA GLU A 79 -1.84 -1.19 10.09
C GLU A 79 -2.23 -2.25 9.06
N THR A 80 -2.03 -3.53 9.39
CA THR A 80 -2.10 -4.62 8.41
C THR A 80 -3.19 -5.66 8.70
N GLY A 81 -3.74 -5.67 9.92
CA GLY A 81 -4.63 -6.72 10.42
C GLY A 81 -3.92 -8.06 10.70
N LEU A 82 -2.60 -8.14 10.54
CA LEU A 82 -1.85 -9.37 10.81
C LEU A 82 -1.70 -9.60 12.32
N THR A 83 -2.11 -10.77 12.77
CA THR A 83 -1.94 -11.21 14.16
C THR A 83 -0.46 -11.35 14.52
N VAL A 84 -0.15 -11.34 15.81
CA VAL A 84 1.23 -11.53 16.33
C VAL A 84 1.93 -12.75 15.74
N ARG A 85 1.21 -13.87 15.60
CA ARG A 85 1.76 -15.12 15.03
C ARG A 85 2.07 -14.94 13.54
N GLU A 86 1.16 -14.34 12.79
CA GLU A 86 1.34 -14.10 11.36
C GLU A 86 2.47 -13.12 11.09
N GLN A 87 2.59 -12.06 11.89
CA GLN A 87 3.71 -11.12 11.83
C GLN A 87 5.04 -11.83 12.04
N ARG A 88 5.12 -12.75 13.02
CA ARG A 88 6.34 -13.54 13.27
C ARG A 88 6.68 -14.41 12.06
N THR A 89 5.70 -15.13 11.51
CA THR A 89 5.90 -15.97 10.31
C THR A 89 6.34 -15.13 9.10
N CYS A 90 5.67 -14.00 8.84
CA CYS A 90 6.02 -13.12 7.73
C CYS A 90 7.42 -12.53 7.89
N LYS A 91 7.77 -12.05 9.09
CA LYS A 91 9.10 -11.53 9.39
C LYS A 91 10.19 -12.58 9.16
N ASN A 92 9.99 -13.81 9.63
CA ASN A 92 10.97 -14.89 9.44
C ASN A 92 11.17 -15.20 7.95
N LYS A 93 10.07 -15.28 7.18
CA LYS A 93 10.15 -15.49 5.73
C LYS A 93 10.91 -14.36 5.02
N LEU A 94 10.66 -13.11 5.40
CA LEU A 94 11.37 -11.95 4.83
C LEU A 94 12.87 -11.92 5.20
N LEU A 95 13.23 -12.43 6.38
CA LEU A 95 14.63 -12.59 6.78
C LEU A 95 15.31 -13.72 5.99
N GLU A 96 14.64 -14.86 5.83
CA GLU A 96 15.13 -16.01 5.06
C GLU A 96 15.38 -15.65 3.59
N THR A 97 14.57 -14.77 3.01
CA THR A 97 14.74 -14.29 1.63
C THR A 97 15.58 -13.01 1.52
N ASN A 98 16.24 -12.57 2.61
CA ASN A 98 17.08 -11.36 2.67
C ASN A 98 16.37 -10.06 2.19
N LEU A 99 15.03 -10.02 2.27
CA LEU A 99 14.23 -8.85 1.89
C LEU A 99 14.19 -7.79 3.00
N ILE A 100 14.45 -8.21 4.24
CA ILE A 100 14.60 -7.31 5.38
C ILE A 100 15.81 -7.72 6.23
N GLN A 101 16.25 -6.79 7.07
CA GLN A 101 17.19 -7.01 8.14
C GLN A 101 16.55 -6.61 9.47
N THR A 102 16.95 -7.28 10.56
CA THR A 102 16.52 -6.92 11.90
C THR A 102 17.72 -6.69 12.81
N CYS A 103 17.63 -5.69 13.67
CA CYS A 103 18.57 -5.51 14.77
C CYS A 103 17.84 -5.08 16.05
N ARG A 104 18.55 -5.14 17.18
CA ARG A 104 18.07 -4.66 18.47
C ARG A 104 18.83 -3.38 18.79
N LYS A 105 18.13 -2.26 18.94
CA LYS A 105 18.73 -0.93 19.14
C LYS A 105 18.14 -0.22 20.35
N GLY A 106 18.96 0.63 20.99
CA GLY A 106 18.56 1.50 22.09
C GLY A 106 18.32 0.80 23.43
N VAL A 107 17.86 1.59 24.40
CA VAL A 107 17.51 1.13 25.75
C VAL A 107 16.25 0.25 25.67
N GLY A 108 16.29 -0.93 26.28
CA GLY A 108 15.22 -1.94 26.18
C GLY A 108 15.29 -2.83 24.94
N ALA A 109 16.36 -2.71 24.13
CA ALA A 109 16.61 -3.55 22.96
C ALA A 109 15.39 -3.61 22.02
N ALA A 110 14.89 -2.45 21.60
CA ALA A 110 13.75 -2.37 20.70
C ALA A 110 14.11 -3.04 19.36
N LEU A 111 13.17 -3.84 18.81
CA LEU A 111 13.34 -4.45 17.50
C LEU A 111 13.25 -3.37 16.42
N ALA A 112 14.31 -3.22 15.65
CA ALA A 112 14.34 -2.38 14.47
C ALA A 112 14.35 -3.26 13.20
N ILE A 113 13.64 -2.84 12.17
CA ILE A 113 13.55 -3.52 10.87
C ILE A 113 14.06 -2.56 9.79
N LYS A 114 14.92 -3.02 8.89
CA LYS A 114 15.36 -2.25 7.70
C LYS A 114 15.03 -3.06 6.45
N VAL A 115 14.51 -2.40 5.43
CA VAL A 115 14.18 -3.05 4.15
C VAL A 115 15.43 -3.12 3.28
N ASN A 116 15.69 -4.26 2.65
CA ASN A 116 16.77 -4.41 1.68
C ASN A 116 16.26 -4.08 0.27
N LEU A 117 16.49 -2.85 -0.17
CA LEU A 117 15.96 -2.34 -1.43
C LEU A 117 16.58 -3.01 -2.65
N ASP A 118 17.89 -3.25 -2.62
CA ASP A 118 18.61 -3.90 -3.72
C ASP A 118 18.12 -5.33 -3.93
N ALA A 119 17.94 -6.10 -2.84
CA ALA A 119 17.40 -7.46 -2.94
C ALA A 119 15.97 -7.50 -3.50
N ILE A 120 15.13 -6.51 -3.16
CA ILE A 120 13.79 -6.39 -3.73
C ILE A 120 13.87 -6.09 -5.22
N ALA A 121 14.70 -5.11 -5.61
CA ALA A 121 14.86 -4.70 -7.00
C ALA A 121 15.32 -5.86 -7.89
N GLU A 122 16.34 -6.61 -7.44
CA GLU A 122 16.82 -7.80 -8.14
C GLU A 122 15.75 -8.88 -8.29
N LEU A 123 15.00 -9.18 -7.23
CA LEU A 123 13.97 -10.23 -7.28
C LEU A 123 12.79 -9.81 -8.16
N ILE A 124 12.41 -8.53 -8.17
CA ILE A 124 11.38 -8.01 -9.05
C ILE A 124 11.85 -8.09 -10.51
N ALA A 125 13.08 -7.68 -10.82
CA ALA A 125 13.67 -7.80 -12.16
C ALA A 125 13.63 -9.26 -12.65
N LYS A 126 14.13 -10.19 -11.83
CA LYS A 126 14.10 -11.64 -12.11
C LYS A 126 12.68 -12.17 -12.32
N SER A 127 11.70 -11.74 -11.51
CA SER A 127 10.30 -12.19 -11.64
C SER A 127 9.58 -11.62 -12.86
N SER A 128 9.98 -10.44 -13.33
CA SER A 128 9.35 -9.75 -14.46
C SER A 128 9.98 -10.10 -15.81
N GLY A 129 11.10 -10.83 -15.81
CA GLY A 129 11.86 -11.16 -17.02
C GLY A 129 12.63 -9.96 -17.58
N THR A 130 12.87 -8.94 -16.76
CA THR A 130 13.68 -7.76 -17.14
C THR A 130 15.12 -8.02 -16.69
N ASP A 131 16.08 -8.01 -17.62
CA ASP A 131 17.49 -8.36 -17.35
C ASP A 131 18.32 -7.19 -16.77
N ASP A 132 17.66 -6.05 -16.51
CA ASP A 132 18.34 -4.86 -15.98
C ASP A 132 18.59 -4.98 -14.48
N GLN A 133 19.85 -4.75 -14.08
CA GLN A 133 20.23 -4.56 -12.69
C GLN A 133 19.67 -3.23 -12.17
N LEU A 134 18.55 -3.30 -11.44
CA LEU A 134 17.98 -2.14 -10.75
C LEU A 134 18.68 -1.96 -9.40
N ALA A 135 19.62 -1.01 -9.29
CA ALA A 135 20.09 -0.53 -8.00
C ALA A 135 19.09 0.53 -7.49
N LEU A 136 18.49 0.31 -6.32
CA LEU A 136 17.51 1.24 -5.74
C LEU A 136 18.05 1.81 -4.42
N THR A 137 18.40 3.10 -4.40
CA THR A 137 18.80 3.74 -3.14
C THR A 137 17.59 4.25 -2.34
N LEU A 138 17.78 4.45 -1.03
CA LEU A 138 16.75 5.08 -0.18
C LEU A 138 16.39 6.49 -0.68
N ALA A 139 17.39 7.25 -1.16
CA ALA A 139 17.17 8.56 -1.75
C ALA A 139 16.31 8.48 -3.00
N ASP A 140 16.52 7.49 -3.87
CA ASP A 140 15.71 7.29 -5.08
C ASP A 140 14.25 6.96 -4.76
N LEU A 141 14.00 6.13 -3.74
CA LEU A 141 12.64 5.83 -3.30
C LEU A 141 11.93 7.04 -2.71
N GLN A 142 12.64 7.91 -1.99
CA GLN A 142 12.08 9.10 -1.35
C GLN A 142 11.98 10.29 -2.33
N ASN A 143 12.76 10.29 -3.40
CA ASN A 143 12.75 11.33 -4.42
C ASN A 143 11.47 11.23 -5.26
N THR A 144 10.52 12.13 -5.01
CA THR A 144 9.18 12.08 -5.59
C THR A 144 9.17 12.40 -7.08
N SER A 145 10.24 12.99 -7.64
CA SER A 145 10.31 13.42 -9.04
C SER A 145 10.82 12.36 -10.02
N SER A 146 11.41 11.24 -9.56
CA SER A 146 11.97 10.19 -10.45
C SER A 146 11.07 8.96 -10.62
N LEU A 147 10.04 8.81 -9.77
CA LEU A 147 9.07 7.74 -9.91
C LEU A 147 7.97 8.20 -10.88
N TYR A 148 8.07 7.75 -12.14
CA TYR A 148 7.01 7.74 -13.16
C TYR A 148 5.79 6.89 -12.74
N LEU A 149 5.24 7.14 -11.55
CA LEU A 149 4.04 6.55 -10.97
C LEU A 149 3.19 7.63 -10.28
N GLU A 150 3.19 8.83 -10.83
CA GLU A 150 2.38 9.95 -10.32
C GLU A 150 0.88 9.86 -10.69
N ASN A 151 0.37 8.75 -11.25
CA ASN A 151 -0.98 8.79 -11.83
C ASN A 151 -1.98 7.67 -11.53
N THR A 152 -1.69 6.70 -10.66
CA THR A 152 -2.69 5.65 -10.32
C THR A 152 -3.18 5.69 -8.87
N PHE A 153 -2.44 6.32 -7.96
CA PHE A 153 -2.76 6.22 -6.52
C PHE A 153 -3.57 7.40 -5.96
N LEU A 154 -3.43 8.62 -6.51
CA LEU A 154 -4.19 9.80 -6.05
C LEU A 154 -5.41 10.13 -6.92
N LYS A 155 -5.46 9.68 -8.18
CA LYS A 155 -6.64 9.86 -9.05
C LYS A 155 -7.83 8.98 -8.65
N GLY A 156 -7.59 7.83 -8.03
CA GLY A 156 -8.67 6.94 -7.56
C GLY A 156 -9.45 7.47 -6.35
N LEU A 157 -8.95 8.49 -5.64
CA LEU A 157 -9.61 9.08 -4.47
C LEU A 157 -10.34 10.40 -4.77
N LEU A 158 -10.20 10.95 -5.98
CA LEU A 158 -10.90 12.17 -6.41
C LEU A 158 -11.99 11.93 -7.47
N ILE A 159 -12.24 10.68 -7.89
CA ILE A 159 -13.23 10.35 -8.94
C ILE A 159 -14.62 9.96 -8.38
N THR A 160 -14.82 9.93 -7.06
CA THR A 160 -16.15 9.66 -6.48
C THR A 160 -17.02 10.89 -6.24
N GLU A 161 -16.56 12.12 -6.54
CA GLU A 161 -17.38 13.34 -6.34
C GLU A 161 -17.72 14.14 -7.61
N THR A 162 -17.39 13.67 -8.83
CA THR A 162 -17.70 14.43 -10.06
C THR A 162 -18.48 13.65 -11.12
N TRP A 163 -19.39 12.76 -10.72
CA TRP A 163 -20.30 12.07 -11.65
C TRP A 163 -21.78 12.42 -11.49
N PHE A 164 -22.14 13.41 -10.65
CA PHE A 164 -23.53 13.86 -10.49
C PHE A 164 -23.82 15.30 -10.93
N LEU A 165 -22.82 16.06 -11.41
CA LEU A 165 -22.99 17.47 -11.83
C LEU A 165 -22.39 17.81 -13.21
N LEU A 166 -22.26 16.84 -14.13
CA LEU A 166 -21.85 17.10 -15.52
C LEU A 166 -22.75 16.38 -16.54
N GLN A 167 -24.07 16.46 -16.35
CA GLN A 167 -25.05 16.25 -17.43
C GLN A 167 -25.66 17.56 -17.97
N ALA A 168 -25.13 18.72 -17.60
CA ALA A 168 -25.62 20.00 -18.09
C ALA A 168 -24.47 20.99 -18.31
N VAL A 169 -23.66 20.79 -19.36
CA VAL A 169 -23.16 21.80 -20.32
C VAL A 169 -22.38 21.01 -21.39
N SER A 170 -23.10 20.39 -22.32
CA SER A 170 -22.53 19.86 -23.57
C SER A 170 -23.16 20.61 -24.72
N THR A 171 -22.64 21.78 -25.06
CA THR A 171 -22.53 22.22 -26.44
C THR A 171 -21.59 23.41 -26.53
N ARG A 172 -20.72 23.35 -27.54
CA ARG A 172 -20.06 24.47 -28.23
C ARG A 172 -18.61 24.75 -27.79
N LEU A 173 -17.75 24.78 -28.80
CA LEU A 173 -16.34 25.24 -28.83
C LEU A 173 -15.24 24.17 -28.66
N TYR A 174 -15.25 23.19 -29.54
CA TYR A 174 -14.00 22.73 -30.18
C TYR A 174 -14.13 22.96 -31.69
N TYR A 175 -13.78 24.17 -32.13
CA TYR A 175 -13.45 24.42 -33.53
C TYR A 175 -12.23 25.34 -33.58
N CYS A 176 -11.27 24.91 -34.40
CA CYS A 176 -10.16 25.66 -34.99
C CYS A 176 -8.96 26.08 -34.12
N ARG A 177 -7.86 25.34 -34.35
CA ARG A 177 -6.50 25.90 -34.45
C ARG A 177 -5.96 25.51 -35.84
N VAL A 178 -6.06 26.41 -36.81
CA VAL A 178 -5.21 26.47 -38.02
C VAL A 178 -5.06 27.95 -38.38
N CYS A 179 -3.81 28.36 -38.61
CA CYS A 179 -3.26 29.72 -38.83
C CYS A 179 -2.99 30.53 -37.56
#